data_AF-A0A4Q4U0I3-F1
#
_entry.id   AF-A0A4Q4U0I3-F1
#
_cell.length_a   1.000
_cell.length_b   1.000
_cell.length_c   1.000
_cell.angle_alpha   90.00
_cell.angle_beta   90.00
_cell.angle_gamma   90.00
#
_symmetry.space_group_name_H-M   'P 1'
#
loop_
_entity.id
_entity.type
_entity.pdbx_description
1 polymer ?
#
loop_
_entity_poly.entity_id
_entity_poly.type
_entity_poly.pdbx_seq_one_letter_code
_entity_poly.pdbx_strand_id
1 'polypeptide(L)'
;MWNELHAPKALSPHLDVRTIDGLVLEDDESRIVGFTTKHIASGSLAGDRARSFELGWTKQLFDALDFANLEKGISQRRLTPASLPMEPESDRLLLCDWSAAARRRRRGGRRLHPLRDPHA
;
A
#
# COMPACT_ATOMS: atom_id res chain seq x y z
N MET A 1 0.56 -13.43 3.77
CA MET A 1 -0.73 -13.11 4.42
C MET A 1 -0.61 -12.03 5.52
N TRP A 2 0.20 -12.20 6.57
CA TRP A 2 0.24 -11.21 7.66
C TRP A 2 0.60 -9.78 7.22
N ASN A 3 1.60 -9.62 6.35
CA ASN A 3 1.95 -8.30 5.79
C ASN A 3 0.81 -7.66 4.98
N GLU A 4 0.07 -8.50 4.26
CA GLU A 4 -1.05 -8.10 3.41
C GLU A 4 -2.27 -7.66 4.22
N LEU A 5 -2.42 -8.16 5.44
CA LEU A 5 -3.42 -7.70 6.41
C LEU A 5 -2.99 -6.41 7.12
N HIS A 6 -1.73 -6.35 7.56
CA HIS A 6 -1.25 -5.24 8.38
C HIS A 6 -0.98 -3.95 7.62
N ALA A 7 -0.51 -4.04 6.37
CA ALA A 7 -0.19 -2.85 5.59
C ALA A 7 -1.45 -2.03 5.26
N PRO A 8 -2.52 -2.58 4.66
CA PRO A 8 -3.75 -1.83 4.39
C PRO A 8 -4.37 -1.22 5.65
N LYS A 9 -4.37 -1.96 6.77
CA LYS A 9 -4.85 -1.44 8.05
C LYS A 9 -4.05 -0.23 8.54
N ALA A 10 -2.74 -0.21 8.33
CA ALA A 10 -1.88 0.91 8.71
C ALA A 10 -1.93 2.10 7.73
N LEU A 11 -2.42 1.87 6.51
CA LEU A 11 -2.53 2.84 5.43
C LEU A 11 -3.93 3.46 5.32
N SER A 12 -4.96 2.81 5.87
CA SER A 12 -6.31 3.39 5.99
C SER A 12 -6.26 4.67 6.84
N PRO A 13 -6.92 5.78 6.44
CA PRO A 13 -7.97 5.88 5.40
C PRO A 13 -7.50 6.55 4.08
N HIS A 14 -6.31 6.25 3.55
CA HIS A 14 -5.90 6.83 2.26
C HIS A 14 -6.83 6.36 1.13
N LEU A 15 -7.37 7.30 0.35
CA LEU A 15 -8.42 7.08 -0.64
C LEU A 15 -8.02 6.08 -1.75
N ASP A 16 -6.72 6.00 -2.06
CA ASP A 16 -6.20 5.13 -3.12
C ASP A 16 -5.65 3.79 -2.59
N VAL A 17 -5.85 3.46 -1.31
CA VAL A 17 -5.44 2.17 -0.73
C VAL A 17 -6.67 1.32 -0.44
N ARG A 18 -6.70 0.10 -0.97
CA ARG A 18 -7.83 -0.80 -0.77
C ARG A 18 -7.97 -1.18 0.71
N THR A 19 -9.17 -0.98 1.27
CA THR A 19 -9.49 -1.28 2.67
C THR A 19 -9.87 -2.76 2.86
N ILE A 20 -9.64 -3.25 4.08
CA ILE A 20 -10.10 -4.57 4.54
C ILE A 20 -11.46 -4.39 5.20
N ASP A 21 -12.47 -5.12 4.74
CA ASP A 21 -13.84 -5.01 5.23
C ASP A 21 -14.15 -6.03 6.33
N GLY A 22 -13.47 -7.17 6.32
CA GLY A 22 -13.69 -8.24 7.29
C GLY A 22 -12.56 -9.28 7.28
N LEU A 23 -12.52 -10.10 8.34
CA LEU A 23 -11.63 -11.25 8.45
C LEU A 23 -12.44 -12.53 8.28
N VAL A 24 -11.86 -13.52 7.61
CA VAL A 24 -12.45 -14.86 7.45
C VAL A 24 -11.77 -15.78 8.45
N LEU A 25 -12.57 -16.42 9.30
CA LEU A 25 -12.13 -17.37 10.32
C LEU A 25 -12.51 -18.80 9.90
N GLU A 26 -11.67 -19.75 10.29
CA GLU A 26 -12.00 -21.18 10.26
C GLU A 26 -12.94 -21.51 11.44
N ASP A 27 -13.97 -22.30 11.18
CA ASP A 27 -15.08 -22.55 12.12
C ASP A 27 -14.66 -23.26 13.41
N ASP A 28 -13.63 -24.09 13.36
CA ASP A 28 -13.20 -24.95 14.46
C ASP A 28 -12.03 -24.40 15.27
N GLU A 29 -11.02 -23.80 14.62
CA GLU A 29 -9.79 -23.36 15.28
C GLU A 29 -9.71 -21.85 15.55
N SER A 30 -10.74 -21.06 15.25
CA SER A 30 -10.73 -19.57 15.36
C SER A 30 -9.50 -18.95 14.68
N ARG A 31 -9.02 -19.59 13.61
CA ARG A 31 -7.83 -19.21 12.87
C ARG A 31 -8.19 -18.28 11.72
N ILE A 32 -7.43 -17.21 11.53
CA ILE A 32 -7.60 -16.33 10.36
C ILE A 32 -7.10 -17.04 9.12
N VAL A 33 -8.02 -17.35 8.20
CA VAL A 33 -7.72 -17.99 6.91
C VAL A 33 -7.75 -17.00 5.75
N GLY A 34 -8.33 -15.82 5.95
CA GLY A 34 -8.38 -14.79 4.91
C GLY A 34 -9.00 -13.49 5.38
N PHE A 35 -9.31 -12.63 4.42
CA PHE A 35 -9.99 -11.35 4.64
C PHE A 35 -10.82 -10.98 3.42
N THR A 36 -11.83 -10.15 3.64
CA THR A 36 -12.70 -9.62 2.58
C THR A 36 -12.33 -8.18 2.26
N THR A 37 -12.56 -7.80 1.01
CA THR A 37 -12.35 -6.45 0.48
C THR A 37 -13.41 -6.16 -0.57
N LYS A 38 -13.79 -4.89 -0.72
CA LYS A 38 -14.75 -4.45 -1.75
C LYS A 38 -14.32 -5.01 -3.10
N HIS A 39 -15.23 -5.73 -3.76
CA HIS A 39 -14.99 -6.25 -5.10
C HIS A 39 -15.00 -5.09 -6.09
N ILE A 40 -14.01 -5.05 -6.97
CA ILE A 40 -13.88 -4.03 -8.01
C ILE A 40 -14.03 -4.74 -9.34
N ALA A 41 -15.16 -4.48 -10.02
CA ALA A 41 -15.52 -5.17 -11.25
C ALA A 41 -14.67 -4.76 -12.47
N SER A 42 -13.82 -3.75 -12.33
CA SER A 42 -12.98 -3.28 -13.43
C SER A 42 -11.82 -4.22 -13.70
N GLY A 43 -11.44 -4.31 -14.96
CA GLY A 43 -10.15 -4.84 -15.34
C GLY A 43 -9.01 -4.07 -14.68
N SER A 44 -7.92 -4.76 -14.38
CA SER A 44 -6.62 -4.13 -14.19
C SER A 44 -6.26 -3.29 -15.42
N LEU A 45 -5.30 -2.35 -15.30
CA LEU A 45 -4.61 -1.73 -16.44
C LEU A 45 -4.19 -2.72 -17.54
N ALA A 46 -4.01 -4.02 -17.22
CA ALA A 46 -3.74 -5.07 -18.19
C ALA A 46 -4.94 -5.49 -19.08
N GLY A 47 -6.18 -5.25 -18.64
CA GLY A 47 -7.41 -5.76 -19.25
C GLY A 47 -8.03 -4.86 -20.31
N ASP A 48 -7.82 -3.54 -20.23
CA ASP A 48 -8.38 -2.58 -21.17
C ASP A 48 -7.29 -1.96 -22.05
N ARG A 49 -6.91 -2.69 -23.10
CA ARG A 49 -5.87 -2.25 -24.08
C ARG A 49 -6.30 -1.04 -24.91
N ALA A 50 -7.58 -0.67 -24.89
CA ALA A 50 -8.11 0.48 -25.63
C ALA A 50 -7.99 1.78 -24.82
N ARG A 51 -7.82 1.68 -23.49
CA ARG A 51 -7.65 2.85 -22.62
C ARG A 51 -6.29 3.50 -22.84
N SER A 52 -6.31 4.81 -23.07
CA SER A 52 -5.10 5.62 -23.05
C SER A 52 -4.63 5.78 -21.61
N PHE A 53 -3.33 5.67 -21.37
CA PHE A 53 -2.77 5.91 -20.05
C PHE A 53 -2.87 7.40 -19.69
N GLU A 54 -3.52 7.72 -18.58
CA GLU A 54 -3.69 9.10 -18.14
C GLU A 54 -2.63 9.53 -17.13
N LEU A 55 -2.14 10.77 -17.27
CA LEU A 55 -1.20 11.37 -16.31
C LEU A 55 -1.80 11.48 -14.90
N GLY A 56 -3.12 11.61 -14.80
CA GLY A 56 -3.85 11.63 -13.53
C GLY A 56 -3.61 10.35 -12.71
N TRP A 57 -3.58 9.19 -13.36
CA TRP A 57 -3.33 7.90 -12.69
C TRP A 57 -1.89 7.79 -12.19
N THR A 58 -0.93 8.37 -12.92
CA THR A 58 0.47 8.46 -12.48
C THR A 58 0.58 9.26 -11.19
N LYS A 59 -0.12 10.40 -11.14
CA LYS A 59 -0.16 11.24 -9.94
C LYS A 59 -0.76 10.49 -8.75
N GLN A 60 -1.91 9.83 -8.93
CA GLN A 60 -2.54 9.01 -7.89
C GLN A 60 -1.60 7.91 -7.36
N LEU A 61 -0.90 7.22 -8.26
CA LEU A 61 0.09 6.21 -7.90
C LEU A 61 1.22 6.79 -7.04
N PHE A 62 1.80 7.92 -7.44
CA PHE A 62 2.88 8.55 -6.68
C PHE A 62 2.40 9.10 -5.34
N ASP A 63 1.25 9.76 -5.29
CA ASP A 63 0.68 10.30 -4.05
C ASP A 63 0.46 9.15 -3.03
N ALA A 64 -0.09 8.01 -3.46
CA ALA A 64 -0.29 6.84 -2.61
C ALA A 64 1.03 6.18 -2.15
N LEU A 65 2.02 6.07 -3.05
CA LEU A 65 3.33 5.52 -2.73
C LEU A 65 4.13 6.42 -1.79
N ASP A 66 4.05 7.73 -1.97
CA ASP A 66 4.71 8.71 -1.10
C ASP A 66 4.09 8.69 0.29
N PHE A 67 2.76 8.66 0.40
CA PHE A 67 2.08 8.46 1.67
C PHE A 67 2.56 7.18 2.38
N ALA A 68 2.57 6.05 1.66
CA ALA A 68 3.01 4.78 2.23
C ALA A 68 4.49 4.83 2.67
N ASN A 69 5.38 5.32 1.80
CA ASN A 69 6.82 5.30 2.03
C ASN A 69 7.29 6.35 3.05
N LEU A 70 6.84 7.59 2.90
CA LEU A 70 7.35 8.74 3.63
C LEU A 70 6.63 8.92 4.96
N GLU A 71 5.31 8.80 4.97
CA GLU A 71 4.52 9.03 6.18
C GLU A 71 4.40 7.77 7.03
N LYS A 72 4.10 6.63 6.41
CA LYS A 72 3.86 5.37 7.13
C LYS A 72 5.09 4.49 7.24
N GLY A 73 6.15 4.78 6.48
CA GLY A 73 7.37 3.99 6.46
C GLY A 73 7.13 2.56 5.96
N ILE A 74 6.14 2.35 5.11
CA ILE A 74 5.78 1.07 4.50
C ILE A 74 6.10 1.16 3.02
N SER A 75 6.97 0.28 2.54
CA SER A 75 7.33 0.21 1.13
C SER A 75 6.60 -0.93 0.45
N GLN A 76 5.85 -0.60 -0.60
CA GLN A 76 5.31 -1.59 -1.53
C GLN A 76 6.43 -2.03 -2.48
N ARG A 77 6.78 -3.32 -2.45
CA ARG A 77 7.89 -3.86 -3.24
C ARG A 77 7.43 -4.50 -4.55
N ARG A 78 6.14 -4.76 -4.69
CA ARG A 78 5.55 -5.39 -5.86
C ARG A 78 4.60 -4.41 -6.53
N LEU A 79 5.06 -3.87 -7.66
CA LEU A 79 4.24 -3.07 -8.56
C LEU A 79 4.14 -3.82 -9.88
N THR A 80 2.95 -4.30 -10.18
CA THR A 80 2.61 -4.99 -11.43
C THR A 80 1.27 -4.44 -11.91
N PRO A 81 0.89 -4.57 -13.19
CA PRO A 81 -0.44 -4.14 -13.64
C PRO A 81 -1.57 -4.72 -12.77
N ALA A 82 -1.42 -5.96 -12.29
CA ALA A 82 -2.40 -6.63 -11.44
C ALA A 82 -2.53 -6.03 -10.03
N SER A 83 -1.49 -5.35 -9.52
CA SER A 83 -1.56 -4.64 -8.23
C SER A 83 -2.21 -3.25 -8.34
N LEU A 84 -2.61 -2.84 -9.55
CA LEU A 84 -3.19 -1.52 -9.86
C LEU A 84 -4.59 -1.65 -10.51
N PRO A 85 -5.61 -2.15 -9.77
CA PRO A 85 -6.98 -2.13 -10.26
C PRO A 85 -7.51 -0.69 -10.38
N MET A 86 -8.35 -0.47 -11.38
CA MET A 86 -9.06 0.79 -11.57
C MET A 86 -10.46 0.67 -10.96
N GLU A 87 -10.94 1.64 -10.20
CA GLU A 87 -12.34 1.70 -9.81
C GLU A 87 -13.16 2.29 -10.98
N PRO A 88 -14.10 1.54 -11.58
CA PRO A 88 -14.70 1.92 -12.86
C PRO A 88 -15.69 3.08 -12.73
N GLU A 89 -16.31 3.26 -11.55
CA GLU A 89 -17.27 4.33 -11.30
C GLU A 89 -16.59 5.69 -11.08
N SER A 90 -15.42 5.70 -10.45
CA SER A 90 -14.70 6.92 -10.07
C SER A 90 -13.46 7.21 -10.90
N ASP A 91 -13.11 6.30 -11.81
CA ASP A 91 -11.87 6.31 -12.60
C ASP A 91 -10.60 6.51 -11.76
N ARG A 92 -10.52 5.79 -10.63
CA ARG A 92 -9.40 5.89 -9.69
C ARG A 92 -8.51 4.68 -9.74
N LEU A 93 -7.20 4.90 -9.71
CA LEU A 93 -6.21 3.86 -9.57
C LEU A 93 -6.04 3.51 -8.09
N LEU A 94 -6.27 2.25 -7.74
CA LEU A 94 -6.09 1.77 -6.37
C LEU A 94 -4.83 0.92 -6.24
N LEU A 95 -4.19 1.02 -5.08
CA LEU A 95 -3.01 0.26 -4.72
C LEU A 95 -3.41 -1.01 -3.96
N CYS A 96 -3.19 -2.16 -4.59
CA CYS A 96 -3.50 -3.49 -4.07
C CYS A 96 -2.26 -4.36 -3.93
N ASP A 97 -2.43 -5.54 -3.34
CA ASP A 97 -1.38 -6.54 -3.15
C ASP A 97 -0.17 -6.02 -2.35
N TRP A 98 -0.34 -6.08 -1.04
CA TRP A 98 0.67 -5.72 -0.05
C TRP A 98 1.41 -6.95 0.50
N SER A 99 1.33 -8.08 -0.18
CA SER A 99 1.93 -9.35 0.25
C SER A 99 3.45 -9.22 0.46
N ALA A 100 4.12 -8.44 -0.39
CA ALA A 100 5.55 -8.16 -0.35
C ALA A 100 5.89 -6.83 0.37
N ALA A 101 4.94 -6.20 1.07
CA ALA A 101 5.19 -4.95 1.77
C ALA A 101 6.26 -5.11 2.86
N ALA A 102 7.09 -4.10 3.03
CA ALA A 102 8.14 -4.09 4.04
C ALA A 102 8.13 -2.78 4.82
N ARG A 103 8.27 -2.85 6.14
CA ARG A 103 8.48 -1.67 6.96
C ARG A 103 9.92 -1.19 6.80
N ARG A 104 10.09 0.05 6.37
CA ARG A 104 11.39 0.71 6.30
C ARG A 104 11.86 0.91 7.73
N ARG A 105 12.97 0.26 8.10
CA ARG A 105 13.65 0.60 9.36
C ARG A 105 14.07 2.06 9.23
N ARG A 106 13.57 2.94 10.10
CA ARG A 106 14.20 4.25 10.29
C ARG A 106 15.65 3.93 10.63
N ARG A 107 16.59 4.25 9.73
CA ARG A 107 18.00 4.31 10.14
C ARG A 107 17.99 5.23 11.35
N GLY A 108 18.33 4.69 12.51
CA GLY A 108 18.48 5.49 13.72
C GLY A 108 19.26 6.73 13.31
N GLY A 109 18.70 7.91 13.60
CA GLY A 109 19.37 9.16 13.29
C GLY A 109 20.81 8.99 13.72
N ARG A 110 21.74 9.26 12.79
CA ARG A 110 23.14 9.45 13.18
C ARG A 110 23.06 10.37 14.38
N ARG A 111 23.37 9.85 15.59
CA ARG A 111 23.69 10.73 16.70
C ARG A 111 24.81 11.57 16.15
N LEU A 112 24.54 12.84 15.91
CA LEU A 112 25.61 13.81 15.77
C LEU A 112 26.40 13.62 17.05
N HIS A 113 27.61 13.07 16.93
CA HIS A 113 28.58 13.16 18.00
C HIS A 113 28.62 14.64 18.39
N PRO A 114 28.46 15.00 19.68
CA PRO A 114 28.72 16.37 20.06
C PRO A 114 30.16 16.67 19.63
N LEU A 115 30.34 17.73 18.83
CA LEU A 115 31.66 18.31 18.62
C LEU A 115 32.24 18.53 20.01
N ARG A 116 33.35 17.85 20.29
CA ARG A 116 34.14 18.11 21.47
C ARG A 116 34.73 19.50 21.25
N ASP A 117 34.25 20.50 22.00
CA ASP A 117 34.89 21.81 22.03
C ASP A 117 36.36 21.62 22.43
N PRO A 118 37.34 22.09 21.63
CA PRO A 118 38.66 22.29 22.13
C PRO A 118 38.63 23.63 22.87
N HIS A 119 38.85 23.59 24.19
CA HIS A 119 39.18 24.68 25.13
C HIS A 119 38.33 24.62 26.40
N ALA A 120 38.78 23.80 27.35
CA ALA A 120 38.72 24.05 28.80
C ALA A 120 39.78 23.19 29.48
#